data_AF-A0A1M6PHQ4-F1
#
_entry.id   AF-A0A1M6PHQ4-F1
#
_cell.length_a   1.000
_cell.length_b   1.000
_cell.length_c   1.000
_cell.angle_alpha   90.00
_cell.angle_beta   90.00
_cell.angle_gamma   90.00
#
_symmetry.space_group_name_H-M   'P 1'
#
loop_
_entity.id
_entity.type
_entity.pdbx_description
1 polymer ?
#
loop_
_entity_poly.entity_id
_entity_poly.type
_entity_poly.pdbx_seq_one_letter_code
_entity_poly.pdbx_strand_id
1 'polypeptide(L)' 'MNRYVIIRSDTKSISSPMNKKEAISKVKEYDKQGISSYIVSKNEGNRRTKYHFVILSDE' A
#
# COMPACT_ATOMS: atom_id res chain seq x y z
N MET A 1 0.36 -8.30 -15.32
CA MET A 1 1.23 -8.13 -14.12
C MET A 1 0.60 -7.11 -13.18
N ASN A 2 0.20 -7.52 -11.98
CA ASN A 2 -0.35 -6.60 -10.98
C ASN A 2 0.79 -5.81 -10.34
N ARG A 3 0.71 -4.48 -10.40
CA ARG A 3 1.64 -3.57 -9.72
C ARG A 3 0.92 -2.93 -8.53
N TYR A 4 1.62 -2.73 -7.44
CA TYR A 4 1.10 -2.19 -6.20
C TYR A 4 1.76 -0.86 -5.88
N VAL A 5 1.03 0.08 -5.31
CA VAL A 5 1.56 1.34 -4.79
C VAL A 5 1.25 1.44 -3.31
N ILE A 6 2.01 2.24 -2.57
CA ILE A 6 1.79 2.49 -1.15
C ILE A 6 1.40 3.95 -0.98
N ILE A 7 0.34 4.21 -0.22
CA ILE A 7 -0.07 5.55 0.19
C ILE A 7 0.35 5.73 1.65
N ARG A 8 1.17 6.74 1.92
CA ARG A 8 1.53 7.12 3.29
C ARG A 8 0.56 8.17 3.84
N SER A 9 0.12 8.01 5.08
CA SER A 9 -0.82 8.93 5.72
C SER A 9 -0.18 10.24 6.16
N ASP A 10 1.11 10.23 6.51
CA ASP A 10 1.85 11.37 7.04
C ASP A 10 2.10 12.47 5.99
N THR A 11 2.52 12.04 4.80
CA THR A 11 2.98 12.89 3.70
C THR A 11 1.96 12.91 2.56
N LYS A 12 0.93 12.07 2.63
CA LYS A 12 -0.01 11.80 1.53
C LYS A 12 0.72 11.42 0.22
N SER A 13 1.95 10.89 0.35
CA SER A 13 2.78 10.52 -0.80
C SER A 13 2.39 9.14 -1.31
N ILE A 14 2.51 8.97 -2.63
CA ILE A 14 2.28 7.70 -3.32
C ILE A 14 3.62 7.17 -3.78
N SER A 15 3.94 5.93 -3.40
CA SER A 15 5.18 5.29 -3.82
C SER A 15 5.15 4.93 -5.31
N SER A 16 6.34 4.72 -5.89
CA SER A 16 6.46 4.07 -7.19
C SER A 16 5.78 2.69 -7.20
N PRO A 17 5.20 2.26 -8.33
CA PRO A 17 4.63 0.93 -8.47
C PRO A 17 5.67 -0.16 -8.27
N MET A 18 5.34 -1.18 -7.49
CA MET A 18 6.23 -2.28 -7.10
C MET A 18 5.49 -3.61 -7.09
N ASN A 19 6.21 -4.72 -6.88
CA ASN A 19 5.59 -6.03 -6.76
C ASN A 19 4.96 -6.24 -5.36
N LYS A 20 4.16 -7.30 -5.18
CA LYS A 20 3.45 -7.56 -3.91
C LYS A 20 4.41 -7.71 -2.73
N LYS A 21 5.53 -8.41 -2.91
CA LYS A 21 6.51 -8.66 -1.84
C LYS A 21 7.20 -7.37 -1.40
N GLU A 22 7.60 -6.54 -2.36
CA GLU A 22 8.17 -5.21 -2.10
C GLU A 22 7.18 -4.32 -1.37
N ALA A 23 5.90 -4.34 -1.77
CA ALA A 23 4.86 -3.53 -1.14
C ALA A 23 4.65 -3.90 0.32
N ILE A 24 4.56 -5.20 0.63
CA ILE A 24 4.45 -5.70 2.00
C ILE A 24 5.68 -5.31 2.82
N SER A 25 6.88 -5.48 2.26
CA SER A 25 8.12 -5.14 2.95
C SER A 25 8.18 -3.66 3.34
N LYS A 26 7.81 -2.75 2.42
CA LYS A 26 7.80 -1.31 2.69
C LYS A 26 6.73 -0.90 3.69
N VAL A 27 5.53 -1.50 3.66
CA VAL A 27 4.51 -1.18 4.67
C VAL A 27 4.97 -1.60 6.07
N LYS A 28 5.62 -2.76 6.20
CA LYS A 28 6.25 -3.17 7.47
C LYS A 28 7.36 -2.22 7.92
N GLU A 29 8.12 -1.67 6.97
CA GLU A 29 9.15 -0.67 7.27
C GLU A 29 8.53 0.65 7.77
N TYR A 30 7.45 1.11 7.13
CA TYR A 30 6.69 2.29 7.56
C TYR A 30 6.02 2.09 8.92
N ASP A 31 5.46 0.91 9.16
CA ASP A 31 4.87 0.56 10.46
C ASP A 31 5.91 0.65 11.60
N LYS A 32 7.12 0.14 11.38
CA LYS A 32 8.24 0.30 12.34
C LYS A 32 8.66 1.75 12.57
N GLN A 33 8.39 2.64 11.63
CA GLN A 33 8.64 4.09 11.74
C GLN A 33 7.43 4.84 12.33
N GLY A 34 6.35 4.14 12.71
CA GLY A 34 5.11 4.75 13.19
C GLY A 34 4.28 5.41 12.07
N ILE A 35 4.60 5.12 10.81
CA ILE A 35 3.93 5.70 9.64
C ILE A 35 2.80 4.77 9.22
N SER A 36 1.56 5.25 9.42
CA SER A 36 0.38 4.59 8.85
C SER A 36 0.45 4.64 7.32
N SER A 37 0.33 3.48 6.68
CA SER A 37 0.39 3.36 5.22
C SER A 37 -0.47 2.20 4.70
N TYR A 38 -0.87 2.26 3.43
CA TYR A 38 -1.76 1.27 2.80
C TYR A 38 -1.30 0.86 1.41
N ILE A 39 -1.45 -0.43 1.08
CA ILE A 39 -1.13 -1.00 -0.23
C ILE A 39 -2.35 -0.91 -1.16
N VAL A 40 -2.15 -0.47 -2.40
CA VAL A 40 -3.19 -0.37 -3.43
C VAL A 40 -2.75 -1.09 -4.70
N SER A 41 -3.61 -1.94 -5.26
CA SER A 41 -3.39 -2.57 -6.57
C SER A 41 -3.72 -1.60 -7.71
N LYS A 42 -2.83 -1.47 -8.71
CA LYS A 42 -3.05 -0.65 -9.91
C LYS A 42 -4.24 -1.14 -10.75
N ASN A 43 -4.61 -2.42 -10.65
CA ASN A 43 -5.80 -2.94 -11.34
C ASN A 43 -7.12 -2.50 -10.69
N GLU A 44 -7.10 -2.14 -9.40
CA GLU A 44 -8.26 -1.63 -8.66
C GLU A 44 -8.34 -0.10 -8.65
N GLY A 45 -7.21 0.59 -8.79
CA GLY A 45 -7.13 2.05 -8.83
C GLY A 45 -7.90 2.70 -9.99
N ASN A 46 -8.21 1.95 -11.05
CA ASN A 46 -8.95 2.45 -12.22
C ASN A 46 -10.48 2.30 -12.13
N ARG A 47 -11.02 1.68 -11.06
CA ARG A 47 -12.46 1.40 -10.99
C ARG A 47 -13.23 2.01 -9.83
N ARG A 48 -12.62 2.35 -8.69
CA ARG A 48 -13.40 2.86 -7.55
C ARG A 48 -12.66 3.86 -6.68
N THR A 49 -13.23 5.06 -6.62
CA THR A 49 -13.07 6.15 -5.64
C THR A 49 -13.47 5.75 -4.21
N LYS A 50 -13.13 4.53 -3.77
CA LYS A 50 -13.39 4.02 -2.42
C LYS A 50 -12.39 2.89 -2.15
N TYR A 51 -11.29 3.23 -1.50
CA TYR A 51 -10.29 2.29 -1.04
C TYR A 51 -10.92 1.32 -0.04
N HIS A 52 -10.86 0.02 -0.33
CA HIS A 52 -11.21 -1.03 0.62
C HIS A 52 -9.89 -1.53 1.24
N PHE A 53 -9.75 -1.31 2.53
CA PHE A 53 -8.54 -1.62 3.28
C PHE A 53 -8.53 -3.11 3.63
N VAL A 54 -7.63 -3.88 3.03
CA VAL A 54 -7.30 -5.22 3.52
C VAL A 54 -5.98 -5.09 4.28
N ILE A 55 -6.07 -4.94 5.60
CA ILE A 55 -4.93 -5.19 6.48
C ILE A 55 -4.76 -6.70 6.48
N LEU A 56 -3.74 -7.18 5.76
CA LEU A 56 -3.29 -8.56 5.92
C LEU A 56 -2.50 -8.62 7.23
N SER A 57 -3.22 -8.79 8.33
CA SER A 57 -2.64 -9.28 9.58
C SER A 57 -2.57 -10.81 9.46
N ASP A 58 -1.36 -11.37 9.44
CA ASP A 58 -1.14 -12.78 9.73
C ASP A 58 -1.43 -12.97 11.23
N GLU A 59 -2.57 -13.55 11.56
CA GLU A 59 -2.76 -14.35 12.78
C GLU A 59 -2.52 -15.83 12.45
#